data_AF-A0ABD4Q9E8-F1
#
_entry.id   AF-A0ABD4Q9E8-F1
#
_cell.length_a   1.000
_cell.length_b   1.000
_cell.length_c   1.000
_cell.angle_alpha   90.00
_cell.angle_beta   90.00
_cell.angle_gamma   90.00
#
_symmetry.space_group_name_H-M   'P 1'
#
loop_
_entity.id
_entity.type
_entity.pdbx_description
1 polymer ?
#
loop_
_entity_poly.entity_id
_entity_poly.type
_entity_poly.pdbx_seq_one_letter_code
_entity_poly.pdbx_strand_id
1 'polypeptide(L)' 'LVESIRKFPDQDSFAALIRDAGFDRVQWRNLSMGIAALHSGWKL' A
#
# COMPACT_ATOMS: atom_id res chain seq x y z
N LEU A 1 -6.51 19.56 -0.70
CA LEU A 1 -5.45 18.60 -1.08
C LEU A 1 -4.64 18.10 0.13
N VAL A 2 -4.28 18.96 1.10
CA VAL A 2 -3.43 18.53 2.23
C VAL A 2 -4.06 17.44 3.11
N GLU A 3 -5.37 17.50 3.32
CA GLU A 3 -6.08 16.53 4.18
C GLU A 3 -6.09 15.11 3.59
N SER A 4 -6.20 14.96 2.27
CA SER A 4 -6.17 13.64 1.63
C SER A 4 -4.79 13.00 1.69
N ILE A 5 -3.73 13.82 1.72
CA ILE A 5 -2.34 13.34 1.86
C ILE A 5 -2.12 12.82 3.29
N ARG A 6 -2.57 13.55 4.31
CA ARG A 6 -2.45 13.12 5.72
C ARG A 6 -3.23 11.85 6.03
N LYS A 7 -4.36 11.66 5.34
CA LYS A 7 -5.24 10.49 5.51
C LYS A 7 -4.80 9.28 4.71
N PHE A 8 -3.85 9.44 3.78
CA PHE A 8 -3.37 8.31 3.00
C PHE A 8 -2.55 7.39 3.93
N PRO A 9 -2.84 6.09 3.96
CA PRO A 9 -2.14 5.14 4.82
C PRO A 9 -0.65 5.02 4.46
N ASP A 10 0.18 4.71 5.44
CA ASP A 10 1.54 4.24 5.19
C ASP A 10 1.55 2.87 4.48
N GLN A 11 2.75 2.42 4.07
CA GLN A 11 2.87 1.24 3.21
C GLN A 11 2.37 -0.04 3.89
N ASP A 12 2.65 -0.21 5.18
CA ASP A 12 2.20 -1.35 5.99
C ASP A 12 0.68 -1.35 6.16
N SER A 13 0.11 -0.19 6.53
CA SER A 13 -1.33 -0.02 6.70
C SER A 13 -2.07 -0.24 5.38
N PHE A 14 -1.55 0.27 4.27
CA PHE A 14 -2.14 0.04 2.96
C PHE A 14 -2.02 -1.43 2.53
N ALA A 15 -0.90 -2.09 2.82
CA ALA A 15 -0.75 -3.51 2.57
C ALA A 15 -1.75 -4.35 3.40
N ALA A 16 -2.07 -3.94 4.62
CA ALA A 16 -3.13 -4.58 5.41
C ALA A 16 -4.51 -4.44 4.76
N LEU A 17 -4.84 -3.26 4.23
CA LEU A 17 -6.10 -3.05 3.47
C LEU A 17 -6.17 -3.95 2.22
N ILE A 18 -5.05 -4.12 1.50
CA ILE A 18 -5.00 -5.02 0.35
C ILE A 18 -5.20 -6.49 0.78
N ARG A 19 -4.65 -6.89 1.94
CA ARG A 19 -4.88 -8.24 2.51
C ARG A 19 -6.34 -8.45 2.91
N ASP A 20 -6.95 -7.46 3.56
CA ASP A 20 -8.36 -7.48 3.94
C ASP A 20 -9.29 -7.59 2.72
N ALA A 21 -8.89 -7.01 1.59
CA ALA A 21 -9.56 -7.18 0.31
C ALA A 21 -9.42 -8.58 -0.32
N GLY A 22 -8.77 -9.53 0.36
CA GLY A 22 -8.64 -10.93 -0.06
C GLY A 22 -7.46 -11.24 -0.96
N PHE A 23 -6.45 -10.36 -1.02
CA PHE A 23 -5.19 -10.65 -1.69
C PHE A 23 -4.18 -11.24 -0.71
N ASP A 24 -3.47 -12.26 -1.17
CA ASP A 24 -2.41 -12.91 -0.43
C ASP A 24 -1.02 -12.51 -0.94
N ARG A 25 0.00 -12.83 -0.14
CA ARG A 25 1.42 -12.55 -0.47
C ARG A 25 1.67 -11.08 -0.85
N VAL A 26 0.97 -10.17 -0.18
CA VAL A 26 1.09 -8.72 -0.43
C VAL A 26 2.48 -8.23 -0.05
N GLN A 27 3.14 -7.56 -0.98
CA GLN A 27 4.45 -6.94 -0.85
C GLN A 27 4.41 -5.52 -1.46
N TRP A 28 5.37 -4.68 -1.13
CA TRP A 28 5.54 -3.40 -1.81
C TRP A 28 7.00 -3.07 -2.04
N ARG A 29 7.24 -2.17 -2.99
CA ARG A 29 8.55 -1.59 -3.26
C ARG A 29 8.45 -0.07 -3.29
N ASN A 30 9.30 0.58 -2.51
CA ASN A 30 9.44 2.03 -2.52
C ASN A 30 10.11 2.50 -3.83
N LEU A 31 9.57 3.57 -4.38
CA LEU A 31 10.09 4.29 -5.53
C LEU A 31 10.49 5.70 -5.09
N SER A 32 11.56 6.24 -5.67
CA SER A 32 12.03 7.59 -5.35
C SER A 32 12.18 7.84 -3.85
N MET A 33 12.84 6.93 -3.13
CA MET A 33 13.04 6.99 -1.67
C MET A 33 11.75 7.06 -0.84
N GLY A 34 10.64 6.51 -1.35
CA GLY A 34 9.37 6.41 -0.62
C GLY A 34 8.35 7.52 -0.93
N ILE A 35 8.64 8.40 -1.90
CA ILE A 35 7.64 9.36 -2.41
C ILE A 35 6.45 8.61 -3.04
N ALA A 36 6.72 7.46 -3.67
CA ALA A 36 5.70 6.55 -4.16
C ALA A 36 6.05 5.11 -3.77
N ALA A 37 5.05 4.23 -3.76
CA ALA A 37 5.24 2.80 -3.58
C ALA A 37 4.37 2.03 -4.57
N LEU A 38 4.88 0.90 -5.05
CA LEU A 38 4.12 -0.06 -5.84
C LEU A 38 3.80 -1.27 -4.96
N HIS A 39 2.52 -1.47 -4.65
CA HIS A 39 2.02 -2.66 -3.95
C HIS A 39 1.61 -3.73 -4.96
N SER A 40 1.96 -4.98 -4.68
CA SER A 40 1.56 -6.15 -5.47
C SER A 40 1.07 -7.26 -4.54
N GLY A 41 0.12 -8.07 -5.03
CA GLY A 41 -0.45 -9.20 -4.31
C GLY A 41 -1.10 -10.18 -5.27
N TRP A 42 -1.36 -11.40 -4.80
CA TRP A 42 -1.95 -12.48 -5.59
C TRP A 42 -3.35 -12.79 -5.05
N LYS A 43 -4.34 -12.87 -5.93
CA LYS A 43 -5.66 -13.41 -5.58
C LYS A 43 -5.65 -14.90 -5.87
N LEU A 44 -5.70 -15.72 -4.82
CA LEU A 44 -5.71 -17.18 -4.91
C LEU A 44 -7.13 -17.74 -4.99
#